data_AF-A0A1I3KEN1-F1
#
_entry.id   AF-A0A1I3KEN1-F1
#
_cell.length_a   1.000
_cell.length_b   1.000
_cell.length_c   1.000
_cell.angle_alpha   90.00
_cell.angle_beta   90.00
_cell.angle_gamma   90.00
#
_symmetry.space_group_name_H-M   'P 1'
#
loop_
_entity.id
_entity.type
_entity.pdbx_description
1 polymer ?
#
loop_
_entity_poly.entity_id
_entity_poly.type
_entity_poly.pdbx_seq_one_letter_code
_entity_poly.pdbx_strand_id
1 'polypeptide(L)'
;MWLENPYFIAIGIPVALLLSGAMAKKLVRGSTWKRQDFFLGVEFTLAAMSAALVFIFDLVAANQTGSNPVSPREYAETGSFLATTFFLLLWIMSTHQDWEPRNDDPRAQIIWLGVIANLVGAGLLVAFVLLVKGVT
;
A
#
# COMPACT_ATOMS: atom_id res chain seq x y z
N MET A 1 0.37 8.55 -27.84
CA MET A 1 0.85 7.15 -27.86
C MET A 1 1.00 6.50 -26.49
N TRP A 2 1.79 7.01 -25.52
CA TRP A 2 1.91 6.35 -24.20
C TRP A 2 0.66 6.47 -23.31
N LEU A 3 -0.06 7.59 -23.39
CA LEU A 3 -1.29 7.85 -22.64
C LEU A 3 -2.50 7.03 -23.13
N GLU A 4 -2.38 6.33 -24.25
CA GLU A 4 -3.43 5.45 -24.78
C GLU A 4 -3.29 4.02 -24.27
N ASN A 5 -2.17 3.66 -23.63
CA ASN A 5 -1.95 2.33 -23.11
C ASN A 5 -2.63 2.18 -21.72
N PRO A 6 -3.66 1.32 -21.57
CA PRO A 6 -4.39 1.18 -20.31
C PRO A 6 -3.51 0.65 -19.18
N TYR A 7 -2.49 -0.15 -19.48
CA TYR A 7 -1.55 -0.66 -18.48
C TYR A 7 -0.63 0.44 -17.94
N PHE A 8 -0.25 1.39 -18.79
CA PHE A 8 0.53 2.55 -18.36
C PHE A 8 -0.26 3.42 -17.39
N ILE A 9 -1.55 3.65 -17.66
CA ILE A 9 -2.42 4.40 -16.74
C ILE A 9 -2.62 3.61 -15.43
N ALA A 10 -2.94 2.32 -15.54
CA ALA A 10 -3.28 1.47 -14.40
C ALA A 10 -2.11 1.27 -13.42
N ILE A 11 -0.87 1.23 -13.91
CA ILE A 11 0.32 1.00 -13.07
C ILE A 11 1.11 2.30 -12.86
N GLY A 12 1.30 3.08 -13.93
CA GLY A 12 2.15 4.27 -13.92
C GLY A 12 1.63 5.37 -13.00
N ILE A 13 0.32 5.62 -12.99
CA ILE A 13 -0.26 6.66 -12.10
C ILE A 13 -0.10 6.27 -10.63
N PRO A 14 -0.51 5.06 -10.16
CA PRO A 14 -0.27 4.66 -8.78
C PRO A 14 1.20 4.70 -8.36
N VAL A 15 2.11 4.22 -9.22
CA VAL A 15 3.55 4.26 -8.94
C VAL A 15 4.06 5.70 -8.82
N ALA A 16 3.65 6.60 -9.73
CA ALA A 16 4.04 8.00 -9.66
C ALA A 16 3.52 8.69 -8.38
N LEU A 17 2.27 8.42 -8.00
CA LEU A 17 1.68 8.93 -6.74
C LEU A 17 2.41 8.38 -5.51
N LEU A 18 2.76 7.09 -5.51
CA LEU A 18 3.55 6.49 -4.42
C LEU A 18 4.94 7.12 -4.31
N LEU A 19 5.63 7.31 -5.44
CA LEU A 19 6.94 7.98 -5.48
C LEU A 19 6.86 9.44 -5.04
N SER A 20 5.72 10.11 -5.26
CA SER A 20 5.49 11.47 -4.75
C SER A 20 5.54 11.53 -3.22
N GLY A 21 5.25 10.42 -2.52
CA GLY A 21 5.41 10.31 -1.06
C GLY A 21 6.86 10.51 -0.60
N ALA A 22 7.84 9.96 -1.33
CA ALA A 22 9.26 10.18 -1.02
C ALA A 22 9.65 11.65 -1.18
N MET A 23 9.14 12.29 -2.24
CA MET A 23 9.35 13.71 -2.47
C MET A 23 8.69 14.56 -1.38
N ALA A 24 7.47 14.22 -0.95
CA ALA A 24 6.79 14.89 0.14
C ALA A 24 7.59 14.83 1.45
N LYS A 25 8.14 13.66 1.81
CA LYS A 25 9.01 13.50 3.00
C LYS A 25 10.24 14.40 2.94
N LYS A 26 10.92 14.42 1.79
CA LYS A 26 12.06 15.32 1.58
C LYS A 26 11.66 16.79 1.73
N LEU A 27 10.55 17.20 1.11
CA LEU A 27 10.07 18.58 1.13
C LEU A 27 9.73 19.03 2.55
N VAL A 28 8.99 18.21 3.31
CA VAL A 28 8.63 18.48 4.71
C VAL A 28 9.87 18.58 5.60
N ARG A 29 10.88 17.73 5.37
CA ARG A 29 12.13 17.76 6.14
C ARG A 29 13.04 18.95 5.79
N GLY A 30 12.87 19.57 4.62
CA GLY A 30 13.67 20.74 4.20
C GLY A 30 15.17 20.47 4.08
N SER A 31 15.60 19.23 3.79
CA SER A 31 17.02 18.85 3.70
C SER A 31 17.35 18.09 2.41
N THR A 32 18.61 17.67 2.28
CA THR A 32 19.02 16.77 1.19
C THR A 32 18.27 15.44 1.24
N TRP A 33 18.30 14.73 0.12
CA TRP A 33 17.75 13.37 0.04
C TRP A 33 18.41 12.48 1.09
N LYS A 34 17.59 11.77 1.85
CA LYS A 34 18.03 10.75 2.80
C LYS A 34 17.38 9.42 2.45
N ARG A 35 18.00 8.33 2.88
CA ARG A 35 17.51 6.97 2.61
C ARG A 35 16.10 6.75 3.18
N GLN A 36 15.78 7.38 4.31
CA GLN A 36 14.46 7.34 4.92
C GLN A 36 13.34 7.91 4.02
N ASP A 37 13.67 8.76 3.03
CA ASP A 37 12.66 9.26 2.09
C ASP A 37 12.05 8.14 1.25
N PHE A 38 12.83 7.10 0.94
CA PHE A 38 12.42 5.98 0.09
C PHE A 38 11.82 4.82 0.89
N PHE A 39 11.59 5.03 2.19
CA PHE A 39 10.79 4.13 3.01
C PHE A 39 9.30 4.38 2.68
N LEU A 40 8.74 3.63 1.75
CA LEU A 40 7.36 3.79 1.26
C LEU A 40 6.41 2.71 1.81
N GLY A 41 6.87 1.84 2.73
CA GLY A 41 6.08 0.74 3.27
C GLY A 41 4.76 1.23 3.89
N VAL A 42 4.81 2.35 4.63
CA VAL A 42 3.62 2.98 5.22
C VAL A 42 2.67 3.46 4.13
N GLU A 43 3.16 4.18 3.12
CA GLU A 43 2.36 4.66 2.00
C GLU A 43 1.70 3.51 1.23
N PHE A 44 2.44 2.44 0.94
CA PHE A 44 1.92 1.26 0.26
C PHE A 44 0.80 0.57 1.08
N THR A 45 1.01 0.37 2.39
CA THR A 45 0.00 -0.23 3.25
C THR A 45 -1.26 0.62 3.40
N LEU A 46 -1.11 1.94 3.54
CA LEU A 46 -2.25 2.86 3.58
C LEU A 46 -3.00 2.89 2.25
N ALA A 47 -2.30 2.80 1.12
CA ALA A 47 -2.91 2.69 -0.19
C ALA A 47 -3.72 1.38 -0.33
N ALA A 48 -3.17 0.25 0.09
CA ALA A 48 -3.88 -1.04 0.09
C ALA A 48 -5.11 -1.02 1.00
N MET A 49 -4.99 -0.46 2.20
CA MET A 49 -6.10 -0.30 3.13
C MET A 49 -7.21 0.60 2.56
N SER A 50 -6.82 1.72 1.94
CA SER A 50 -7.77 2.65 1.30
C SER A 50 -8.51 1.97 0.15
N ALA A 51 -7.80 1.20 -0.69
CA ALA A 51 -8.41 0.45 -1.78
C ALA A 51 -9.42 -0.59 -1.28
N ALA A 52 -9.09 -1.31 -0.19
CA ALA A 52 -10.01 -2.26 0.43
C ALA A 52 -11.25 -1.59 1.05
N LEU A 53 -11.09 -0.42 1.67
CA LEU A 53 -12.23 0.36 2.17
C LEU A 53 -13.15 0.83 1.04
N VAL A 54 -12.58 1.34 -0.05
CA VAL A 54 -13.36 1.72 -1.26
C VAL A 54 -14.13 0.53 -1.80
N PHE A 55 -13.49 -0.64 -1.88
CA PHE A 55 -14.13 -1.86 -2.36
C PHE A 55 -15.30 -2.32 -1.49
N ILE A 56 -15.24 -2.13 -0.17
CA ILE A 56 -16.41 -2.39 0.69
C ILE A 56 -17.60 -1.51 0.28
N PHE A 57 -17.39 -0.24 -0.03
CA PHE A 57 -18.47 0.63 -0.50
C PHE A 57 -19.03 0.16 -1.86
N ASP A 58 -18.16 -0.31 -2.75
CA ASP A 58 -18.59 -0.89 -4.04
C ASP A 58 -19.44 -2.15 -3.83
N LEU A 59 -19.04 -3.05 -2.91
CA LEU A 59 -19.82 -4.24 -2.55
C LEU A 59 -21.19 -3.87 -1.97
N VAL A 60 -21.26 -2.87 -1.10
CA VAL A 60 -22.53 -2.40 -0.53
C VAL A 60 -23.43 -1.83 -1.61
N ALA A 61 -22.90 -1.01 -2.52
CA ALA A 61 -23.66 -0.43 -3.64
C ALA A 61 -24.16 -1.51 -4.61
N ALA A 62 -23.33 -2.51 -4.94
CA ALA A 62 -23.72 -3.63 -5.79
C ALA A 62 -24.87 -4.45 -5.17
N ASN A 63 -24.81 -4.71 -3.87
CA ASN A 63 -25.88 -5.43 -3.16
C ASN A 63 -27.20 -4.65 -3.12
N GLN A 64 -27.16 -3.32 -3.01
CA GLN A 64 -28.36 -2.47 -3.02
C GLN A 64 -29.02 -2.37 -4.40
N THR A 65 -28.22 -2.35 -5.47
CA THR A 65 -28.73 -2.23 -6.84
C THR A 65 -29.26 -3.54 -7.41
N GLY A 66 -28.99 -4.68 -6.74
CA GLY A 66 -29.38 -6.01 -7.21
C GLY A 66 -28.71 -6.42 -8.53
N SER A 67 -27.69 -5.67 -8.96
CA SER A 67 -27.01 -5.86 -10.25
C SER A 67 -26.16 -7.13 -10.27
N ASN A 68 -25.64 -7.53 -9.10
CA ASN A 68 -25.00 -8.83 -8.87
C ASN A 68 -25.19 -9.24 -7.39
N PRO A 69 -25.57 -10.49 -7.10
CA PRO A 69 -25.65 -10.97 -5.71
C PRO A 69 -24.24 -11.04 -5.12
N VAL A 70 -23.94 -10.12 -4.20
CA VAL A 70 -22.67 -10.11 -3.46
C VAL A 70 -22.68 -11.24 -2.44
N SER A 71 -21.64 -12.07 -2.46
CA SER A 71 -21.53 -13.18 -1.53
C SER A 71 -21.08 -12.69 -0.14
N PRO A 72 -21.63 -13.23 0.97
CA PRO A 72 -21.10 -12.98 2.32
C PRO A 72 -19.59 -13.27 2.44
N ARG A 73 -19.07 -14.15 1.57
CA ARG A 73 -17.65 -14.47 1.49
C ARG A 73 -16.80 -13.26 1.08
N GLU A 74 -17.25 -12.43 0.14
CA GLU A 74 -16.48 -11.28 -0.35
C GLU A 74 -16.31 -10.22 0.75
N TYR A 75 -17.35 -10.02 1.58
CA TYR A 75 -17.25 -9.17 2.77
C TYR A 75 -16.27 -9.73 3.79
N ALA A 76 -16.29 -11.04 4.03
CA ALA A 76 -15.37 -11.69 4.98
C ALA A 76 -13.91 -11.63 4.49
N GLU A 77 -13.68 -11.87 3.20
CA GLU A 77 -12.35 -11.77 2.57
C GLU A 77 -11.82 -10.33 2.63
N THR A 78 -12.64 -9.33 2.28
CA THR A 78 -12.24 -7.92 2.36
C THR A 78 -12.01 -7.47 3.80
N GLY A 79 -12.87 -7.88 4.74
CA GLY A 79 -12.74 -7.57 6.16
C GLY A 79 -11.49 -8.19 6.80
N SER A 80 -11.20 -9.45 6.48
CA SER A 80 -9.99 -10.13 6.95
C SER A 80 -8.71 -9.53 6.33
N PHE A 81 -8.76 -9.12 5.06
CA PHE A 81 -7.69 -8.37 4.41
C PHE A 81 -7.43 -7.03 5.11
N LEU A 82 -8.47 -6.27 5.45
CA LEU A 82 -8.33 -5.00 6.18
C LEU A 82 -7.70 -5.21 7.56
N ALA A 83 -8.18 -6.19 8.34
CA ALA A 83 -7.63 -6.50 9.65
C ALA A 83 -6.14 -6.88 9.57
N THR A 84 -5.78 -7.71 8.58
CA THR A 84 -4.39 -8.12 8.32
C THR A 84 -3.53 -6.94 7.90
N THR A 85 -4.04 -6.09 7.00
CA THR A 85 -3.34 -4.89 6.51
C THR A 85 -3.09 -3.90 7.66
N PHE A 86 -4.08 -3.70 8.53
CA PHE A 86 -3.94 -2.85 9.70
C PHE A 86 -2.88 -3.38 10.67
N PHE A 87 -2.87 -4.69 10.95
CA PHE A 87 -1.84 -5.31 11.77
C PHE A 87 -0.43 -5.14 11.17
N LEU A 88 -0.29 -5.34 9.86
CA LEU A 88 1.00 -5.17 9.17
C LEU A 88 1.44 -3.70 9.11
N LEU A 89 0.51 -2.75 9.01
CA LEU A 89 0.80 -1.32 9.14
C LEU A 89 1.39 -1.02 10.53
N LEU A 90 0.77 -1.52 11.60
CA LEU A 90 1.30 -1.33 12.96
C LEU A 90 2.70 -1.95 13.10
N TRP A 91 2.91 -3.14 12.54
CA TRP A 91 4.22 -3.80 12.55
C TRP A 91 5.28 -3.01 11.76
N ILE A 92 4.93 -2.48 10.58
CA ILE A 92 5.82 -1.61 9.78
C ILE A 92 6.15 -0.33 10.54
N MET A 93 5.16 0.30 11.19
CA MET A 93 5.37 1.50 11.99
C MET A 93 6.28 1.24 13.19
N SER A 94 6.08 0.13 13.91
CA SER A 94 6.97 -0.29 15.00
C SER A 94 8.39 -0.52 14.49
N THR A 95 8.55 -1.25 13.38
CA THR A 95 9.86 -1.50 12.76
C THR A 95 10.53 -0.19 12.33
N HIS A 96 9.77 0.76 11.79
CA HIS A 96 10.29 2.08 11.44
C HIS A 96 10.83 2.82 12.66
N GLN A 97 10.05 2.88 13.74
CA GLN A 97 10.45 3.53 14.99
C GLN A 97 11.72 2.90 15.60
N ASP A 98 11.86 1.58 15.52
CA ASP A 98 13.02 0.87 16.07
C ASP A 98 14.31 1.09 15.26
N TRP A 99 14.20 1.17 13.93
CA TRP A 99 15.35 1.20 13.03
C TRP A 99 15.72 2.60 12.54
N GLU A 100 14.81 3.58 12.55
CA GLU A 100 15.10 4.95 12.12
C GLU A 100 16.21 5.63 12.95
N PRO A 101 16.25 5.51 14.29
CA PRO A 101 17.30 6.15 15.10
C PRO A 101 18.66 5.43 15.06
N ARG A 102 18.70 4.16 14.62
CA ARG A 102 19.90 3.32 14.63
C ARG A 102 20.84 3.67 13.49
N ASN A 103 21.93 4.39 13.81
CA ASN A 103 22.98 4.77 12.85
C ASN A 103 24.22 3.86 12.90
N ASP A 104 24.25 2.91 13.84
CA ASP A 104 25.34 1.97 14.09
C ASP A 104 25.40 0.84 13.04
N ASP A 105 24.25 0.43 12.49
CA ASP A 105 24.19 -0.55 11.39
C ASP A 105 23.37 -0.05 10.18
N PRO A 106 24.01 0.67 9.24
CA PRO A 106 23.34 1.20 8.06
C PRO A 106 22.91 0.12 7.07
N ARG A 107 23.48 -1.09 7.11
CA ARG A 107 23.12 -2.18 6.20
C ARG A 107 21.81 -2.83 6.66
N ALA A 108 21.72 -3.15 7.95
CA ALA A 108 20.50 -3.69 8.52
C ALA A 108 19.34 -2.69 8.39
N GLN A 109 19.58 -1.39 8.61
CA GLN A 109 18.58 -0.35 8.40
C GLN A 109 18.03 -0.33 6.96
N ILE A 110 18.91 -0.44 5.94
CA ILE A 110 18.48 -0.51 4.53
C ILE A 110 17.64 -1.77 4.27
N ILE A 111 18.04 -2.92 4.82
CA ILE A 111 17.32 -4.17 4.60
C ILE A 111 15.92 -4.11 5.23
N TRP A 112 15.83 -3.72 6.50
CA TRP A 112 14.54 -3.68 7.21
C TRP A 112 13.61 -2.60 6.68
N LEU A 113 14.10 -1.37 6.55
CA LEU A 113 13.28 -0.25 6.11
C LEU A 113 13.12 -0.23 4.58
N GLY A 114 14.24 -0.24 3.86
CA GLY A 114 14.23 -0.07 2.42
C GLY A 114 13.70 -1.27 1.64
N VAL A 115 13.92 -2.50 2.13
CA VAL A 115 13.53 -3.72 1.40
C VAL A 115 12.31 -4.36 2.04
N ILE A 116 12.40 -4.81 3.29
CA ILE A 116 11.36 -5.64 3.91
C ILE A 116 10.04 -4.88 4.03
N ALA A 117 10.02 -3.69 4.62
CA ALA A 117 8.78 -2.94 4.78
C ALA A 117 8.14 -2.52 3.45
N ASN A 118 8.96 -2.14 2.47
CA ASN A 118 8.50 -1.81 1.13
C ASN A 118 7.89 -3.03 0.42
N LEU A 119 8.53 -4.20 0.51
CA LEU A 119 8.02 -5.45 -0.06
C LEU A 119 6.72 -5.90 0.60
N VAL A 120 6.58 -5.74 1.92
CA VAL A 120 5.33 -6.07 2.63
C VAL A 120 4.21 -5.14 2.16
N GLY A 121 4.45 -3.83 2.09
CA GLY A 121 3.45 -2.87 1.61
C GLY A 121 3.06 -3.11 0.14
N ALA A 122 4.04 -3.25 -0.75
CA ALA A 122 3.80 -3.53 -2.17
C ALA A 122 3.10 -4.90 -2.37
N GLY A 123 3.50 -5.90 -1.58
CA GLY A 123 2.88 -7.22 -1.55
C GLY A 123 1.41 -7.16 -1.16
N LEU A 124 1.03 -6.30 -0.21
CA LEU A 124 -0.38 -6.10 0.17
C LEU A 124 -1.21 -5.47 -0.96
N LEU A 125 -0.66 -4.51 -1.71
CA LEU A 125 -1.33 -3.96 -2.90
C LEU A 125 -1.56 -5.04 -3.96
N VAL A 126 -0.54 -5.84 -4.26
CA VAL A 126 -0.66 -6.93 -5.24
C VAL A 126 -1.67 -7.98 -4.75
N ALA A 127 -1.60 -8.37 -3.48
CA ALA A 127 -2.52 -9.31 -2.87
C ALA A 127 -3.97 -8.81 -2.93
N PHE A 128 -4.21 -7.51 -2.67
CA PHE A 128 -5.54 -6.93 -2.79
C PHE A 128 -6.10 -7.06 -4.23
N VAL A 129 -5.30 -6.71 -5.23
CA VAL A 129 -5.74 -6.76 -6.64
C VAL A 129 -6.05 -8.19 -7.08
N LEU A 130 -5.21 -9.15 -6.72
CA LEU A 130 -5.33 -10.54 -7.15
C LEU A 130 -6.38 -11.34 -6.35
N LEU A 131 -6.41 -11.16 -5.03
CA LEU A 131 -7.17 -12.02 -4.13
C LEU A 131 -8.52 -11.44 -3.73
N VAL A 132 -8.66 -10.11 -3.67
CA VAL A 132 -9.89 -9.45 -3.21
C VAL A 132 -10.68 -8.90 -4.38
N LYS A 133 -10.04 -8.12 -5.26
CA LYS A 133 -10.73 -7.56 -6.43
C LYS A 133 -11.01 -8.62 -7.51
N GLY A 134 -10.29 -9.75 -7.49
CA GLY A 134 -10.52 -10.87 -8.40
C GLY A 134 -10.25 -10.52 -9.87
N VAL A 135 -9.27 -9.65 -10.15
CA VAL A 135 -8.85 -9.39 -11.53
C VAL A 135 -8.10 -10.64 -12.04
N THR A 136 -8.85 -11.57 -12.64
CA THR A 136 -8.34 -12.68 -13.46
C THR A 136 -8.67 -12.47 -14.92
#